data_AF-E4PN16-F1
#
_entry.id   AF-E4PN16-F1
#
_cell.length_a   1.000
_cell.length_b   1.000
_cell.length_c   1.000
_cell.angle_alpha   90.00
_cell.angle_beta   90.00
_cell.angle_gamma   90.00
#
_symmetry.space_group_name_H-M   'P 1'
#
loop_
_entity.id
_entity.type
_entity.pdbx_description
1 polymer ?
#
loop_
_entity_poly.entity_id
_entity_poly.type
_entity_poly.pdbx_seq_one_letter_code
_entity_poly.pdbx_strand_id
1 'polypeptide(L)'
;MEGIEVIINIFAQMISAFWADHLPVIGSFARDIAVAVSAVWAVWAGQKGLRKYLYDEDLKERAKRVRSANEVAHHEARKVLEDIESTDTNTRPVTEDDLDAYRNWAEKLNRATRGSSSSVQTYAFFLRQFLSVVKPNYKSQYGASESIVTLDLLNLVYAIAHMIAHEAAHIVDVPDYPELKKNLSKGKGAYRVVPKHTSVRFPGGRYGLDLNPQSEPAHEFYSAVVAVTSSRVLRKECLRIIRSNLPVVQKLFRYGIYFPPRLDVDRTLGPNSLPILFSGQLYLIGLKRDFVAAEKQSGYVWKAWYAELGGGIKFTNTSEWLSHIGKNYFDLVNDSQEFNKNFQKATVYAGEIIEVPVPESEVKKLSLLRKWALKKWLGKLGVPTKG
;
A
#
# COMPACT_ATOMS: atom_id res chain seq x y z
N MET A 1 -60.07 75.02 -21.11
CA MET A 1 -59.24 73.81 -21.32
C MET A 1 -57.76 74.15 -21.49
N GLU A 2 -57.41 75.29 -22.09
CA GLU A 2 -56.03 75.74 -22.39
C GLU A 2 -55.02 75.64 -21.22
N GLY A 3 -55.42 75.91 -19.98
CA GLY A 3 -54.51 75.84 -18.83
C GLY A 3 -53.93 74.46 -18.52
N ILE A 4 -54.61 73.37 -18.89
CA ILE A 4 -54.13 72.00 -18.66
C ILE A 4 -53.11 71.60 -19.72
N GLU A 5 -53.32 71.98 -20.98
CA GLU A 5 -52.39 71.70 -22.08
C GLU A 5 -51.06 72.44 -21.90
N VAL A 6 -51.07 73.67 -21.38
CA VAL A 6 -49.85 74.41 -21.04
C VAL A 6 -49.06 73.70 -19.93
N ILE A 7 -49.72 73.23 -18.87
CA ILE A 7 -49.04 72.48 -17.79
C ILE A 7 -48.48 71.15 -18.30
N ILE A 8 -49.23 70.41 -19.12
CA ILE A 8 -48.77 69.14 -19.72
C ILE A 8 -47.57 69.38 -20.65
N ASN A 9 -47.58 70.42 -21.48
CA ASN A 9 -46.45 70.75 -22.35
C ASN A 9 -45.20 71.18 -21.57
N ILE A 10 -45.36 71.96 -20.49
CA ILE A 10 -44.23 72.33 -19.61
C ILE A 10 -43.67 71.08 -18.91
N PHE A 11 -44.52 70.18 -18.41
CA PHE A 11 -44.07 68.93 -17.80
C PHE A 11 -43.39 68.00 -18.81
N ALA A 12 -43.93 67.89 -20.03
CA ALA A 12 -43.34 67.12 -21.12
C ALA A 12 -41.98 67.70 -21.56
N GLN A 13 -41.85 69.03 -21.65
CA GLN A 13 -40.59 69.69 -21.95
C GLN A 13 -39.56 69.54 -20.82
N MET A 14 -39.96 69.71 -19.56
CA MET A 14 -39.08 69.47 -18.40
C MET A 14 -38.61 68.02 -18.35
N ILE A 15 -39.51 67.05 -18.58
CA ILE A 15 -39.15 65.63 -18.66
C ILE A 15 -38.21 65.39 -19.86
N SER A 16 -38.50 65.94 -21.05
CA SER A 16 -37.63 65.74 -22.21
C SER A 16 -36.25 66.37 -22.05
N ALA A 17 -36.15 67.54 -21.40
CA ALA A 17 -34.88 68.20 -21.10
C ALA A 17 -34.09 67.42 -20.02
N PHE A 18 -34.75 67.04 -18.92
CA PHE A 18 -34.15 66.21 -17.88
C PHE A 18 -33.62 64.88 -18.43
N TRP A 19 -34.39 64.20 -19.29
CA TRP A 19 -33.93 63.00 -19.95
C TRP A 19 -32.85 63.30 -21.00
N ALA A 20 -32.92 64.37 -21.78
CA ALA A 20 -31.88 64.73 -22.77
C ALA A 20 -30.52 65.05 -22.13
N ASP A 21 -30.51 65.73 -20.99
CA ASP A 21 -29.27 66.08 -20.26
C ASP A 21 -28.72 64.89 -19.45
N HIS A 22 -29.59 63.98 -18.96
CA HIS A 22 -29.16 62.84 -18.15
C HIS A 22 -28.98 61.52 -18.92
N LEU A 23 -29.59 61.31 -20.09
CA LEU A 23 -29.33 60.12 -20.93
C LEU A 23 -27.85 59.96 -21.33
N PRO A 24 -27.12 61.02 -21.72
CA PRO A 24 -25.69 60.93 -22.02
C PRO A 24 -24.87 60.52 -20.80
N VAL A 25 -25.24 61.02 -19.61
CA VAL A 25 -24.55 60.76 -18.33
C VAL A 25 -24.87 59.36 -17.80
N ILE A 26 -26.12 58.91 -17.90
CA ILE A 26 -26.55 57.54 -17.56
C ILE A 26 -25.94 56.55 -18.56
N GLY A 27 -25.88 56.90 -19.85
CA GLY A 27 -25.25 56.11 -20.90
C GLY A 27 -23.74 55.98 -20.75
N SER A 28 -23.04 57.05 -20.39
CA SER A 28 -21.61 56.98 -20.07
C SER A 28 -21.37 56.17 -18.79
N PHE A 29 -22.15 56.39 -17.73
CA PHE A 29 -22.03 55.63 -16.49
C PHE A 29 -22.32 54.12 -16.68
N ALA A 30 -23.32 53.77 -17.48
CA ALA A 30 -23.61 52.38 -17.84
C ALA A 30 -22.49 51.75 -18.69
N ARG A 31 -21.89 52.53 -19.61
CA ARG A 31 -20.71 52.12 -20.39
C ARG A 31 -19.50 51.90 -19.48
N ASP A 32 -19.25 52.79 -18.53
CA ASP A 32 -18.13 52.69 -17.60
C ASP A 32 -18.30 51.49 -16.65
N ILE A 33 -19.52 51.20 -16.20
CA ILE A 33 -19.85 49.95 -15.48
C ILE A 33 -19.58 48.73 -16.37
N ALA A 34 -20.04 48.74 -17.63
CA ALA A 34 -19.82 47.62 -18.55
C ALA A 34 -18.32 47.39 -18.83
N VAL A 35 -17.52 48.45 -18.98
CA VAL A 35 -16.06 48.38 -19.13
C VAL A 35 -15.41 47.88 -17.84
N ALA A 36 -15.81 48.37 -16.66
CA ALA A 36 -15.29 47.93 -15.37
C ALA A 36 -15.60 46.44 -15.10
N VAL A 37 -16.84 46.00 -15.37
CA VAL A 37 -17.24 44.59 -15.27
C VAL A 37 -16.45 43.74 -16.27
N SER A 38 -16.27 44.21 -17.51
CA SER A 38 -15.47 43.50 -18.52
C SER A 38 -14.00 43.39 -18.12
N ALA A 39 -13.42 44.45 -17.55
CA ALA A 39 -12.05 44.44 -17.04
C ALA A 39 -11.88 43.50 -15.85
N VAL A 40 -12.82 43.49 -14.90
CA VAL A 40 -12.85 42.54 -13.77
C VAL A 40 -12.97 41.10 -14.29
N TRP A 41 -13.81 40.86 -15.30
CA TRP A 41 -13.99 39.54 -15.90
C TRP A 41 -12.74 39.09 -16.67
N ALA A 42 -12.08 39.99 -17.40
CA ALA A 42 -10.82 39.73 -18.10
C ALA A 42 -9.67 39.44 -17.12
N VAL A 43 -9.57 40.19 -16.01
CA VAL A 43 -8.60 39.92 -14.94
C VAL A 43 -8.88 38.59 -14.26
N TRP A 44 -10.15 38.26 -13.98
CA TRP A 44 -10.54 36.98 -13.38
C TRP A 44 -10.26 35.79 -14.31
N ALA A 45 -10.64 35.88 -15.58
CA ALA A 45 -10.35 34.88 -16.60
C ALA A 45 -8.84 34.72 -16.84
N GLY A 46 -8.10 35.84 -16.89
CA GLY A 46 -6.64 35.88 -16.99
C GLY A 46 -5.96 35.20 -15.80
N GLN A 47 -6.37 35.50 -14.56
CA GLN A 47 -5.85 34.82 -13.36
C GLN A 47 -6.17 33.32 -13.35
N LYS A 48 -7.37 32.93 -13.81
CA LYS A 48 -7.75 31.50 -13.93
C LYS A 48 -6.94 30.79 -15.01
N GLY A 49 -6.70 31.44 -16.15
CA GLY A 49 -5.85 30.96 -17.23
C GLY A 49 -4.39 30.83 -16.83
N LEU A 50 -3.81 31.86 -16.22
CA LEU A 50 -2.43 31.87 -15.72
C LEU A 50 -2.21 30.78 -14.66
N ARG A 51 -3.15 30.60 -13.72
CA ARG A 51 -3.07 29.50 -12.74
C ARG A 51 -3.09 28.13 -13.44
N LYS A 52 -3.99 27.92 -14.39
CA LYS A 52 -4.01 26.66 -15.16
C LYS A 52 -2.68 26.46 -15.89
N TYR A 53 -2.17 27.48 -16.58
CA TYR A 53 -0.90 27.42 -17.30
C TYR A 53 0.29 27.06 -16.39
N LEU A 54 0.42 27.71 -15.24
CA LEU A 54 1.46 27.42 -14.25
C LEU A 54 1.34 26.00 -13.68
N TYR A 55 0.12 25.48 -13.48
CA TYR A 55 -0.07 24.08 -13.12
C TYR A 55 0.32 23.16 -14.27
N ASP A 56 -0.12 23.43 -15.50
CA ASP A 56 0.21 22.62 -16.68
C ASP A 56 1.73 22.56 -16.94
N GLU A 57 2.48 23.64 -16.63
CA GLU A 57 3.95 23.65 -16.65
C GLU A 57 4.58 22.82 -15.51
N ASP A 58 4.15 22.99 -14.25
CA ASP A 58 4.63 22.20 -13.10
C ASP A 58 4.34 20.70 -13.28
N LEU A 59 3.15 20.35 -13.81
CA LEU A 59 2.78 18.98 -14.17
C LEU A 59 3.71 18.41 -15.26
N LYS A 60 3.99 19.18 -16.33
CA LYS A 60 4.91 18.78 -17.40
C LYS A 60 6.34 18.62 -16.89
N GLU A 61 6.82 19.54 -16.05
CA GLU A 61 8.17 19.47 -15.52
C GLU A 61 8.34 18.25 -14.60
N ARG A 62 7.38 17.98 -13.71
CA ARG A 62 7.36 16.77 -12.87
C ARG A 62 7.31 15.50 -13.70
N ALA A 63 6.46 15.42 -14.72
CA ALA A 63 6.39 14.27 -15.61
C ALA A 63 7.71 14.05 -16.37
N LYS A 64 8.37 15.12 -16.82
CA LYS A 64 9.71 15.05 -17.42
C LYS A 64 10.76 14.54 -16.43
N ARG A 65 10.75 15.03 -15.18
CA ARG A 65 11.65 14.57 -14.11
C ARG A 65 11.45 13.08 -13.80
N VAL A 66 10.21 12.61 -13.63
CA VAL A 66 9.90 11.17 -13.45
C VAL A 66 10.39 10.35 -14.63
N ARG A 67 10.11 10.79 -15.86
CA ARG A 67 10.58 10.08 -17.06
C ARG A 67 12.11 9.93 -17.08
N SER A 68 12.85 11.01 -16.78
CA SER A 68 14.33 10.91 -16.69
C SER A 68 14.81 10.02 -15.54
N ALA A 69 14.10 9.99 -14.40
CA ALA A 69 14.43 9.11 -13.28
C ALA A 69 14.10 7.64 -13.60
N ASN A 70 13.02 7.39 -14.35
CA ASN A 70 12.67 6.06 -14.86
C ASN A 70 13.72 5.58 -15.89
N GLU A 71 14.17 6.43 -16.81
CA GLU A 71 15.24 6.10 -17.77
C GLU A 71 16.54 5.70 -17.04
N VAL A 72 16.91 6.40 -15.96
CA VAL A 72 18.04 6.04 -15.08
C VAL A 72 17.79 4.72 -14.33
N ALA A 73 16.59 4.53 -13.76
CA ALA A 73 16.21 3.31 -13.05
C ALA A 73 16.23 2.08 -13.96
N HIS A 74 15.72 2.21 -15.19
CA HIS A 74 15.72 1.17 -16.21
C HIS A 74 17.14 0.78 -16.62
N HIS A 75 18.01 1.76 -16.84
CA HIS A 75 19.41 1.52 -17.19
C HIS A 75 20.18 0.80 -16.07
N GLU A 76 20.03 1.24 -14.81
CA GLU A 76 20.70 0.59 -13.69
C GLU A 76 20.12 -0.81 -13.39
N ALA A 77 18.82 -1.00 -13.59
CA ALA A 77 18.19 -2.33 -13.49
C ALA A 77 18.73 -3.31 -14.54
N ARG A 78 18.93 -2.88 -15.79
CA ARG A 78 19.59 -3.71 -16.80
C ARG A 78 21.02 -4.09 -16.43
N LYS A 79 21.83 -3.15 -15.93
CA LYS A 79 23.19 -3.48 -15.44
C LYS A 79 23.16 -4.50 -14.31
N VAL A 80 22.21 -4.41 -13.38
CA VAL A 80 22.09 -5.41 -12.30
C VAL A 80 21.69 -6.77 -12.85
N LEU A 81 20.87 -6.85 -13.90
CA LEU A 81 20.58 -8.11 -14.60
C LEU A 81 21.83 -8.66 -15.31
N GLU A 82 22.60 -7.81 -16.00
CA GLU A 82 23.88 -8.17 -16.64
C GLU A 82 24.96 -8.61 -15.62
N ASP A 83 25.07 -7.93 -14.47
CA ASP A 83 25.90 -8.32 -13.32
C ASP A 83 25.50 -9.72 -12.79
N ILE A 84 24.19 -10.04 -12.75
CA ILE A 84 23.66 -11.33 -12.30
C ILE A 84 23.93 -12.44 -13.33
N GLU A 85 23.67 -12.19 -14.61
CA GLU A 85 23.86 -13.15 -15.70
C GLU A 85 25.35 -13.51 -15.91
N SER A 86 26.26 -12.62 -15.53
CA SER A 86 27.71 -12.89 -15.53
C SER A 86 28.25 -13.53 -14.25
N THR A 87 27.42 -13.73 -13.21
CA THR A 87 27.79 -14.38 -11.96
C THR A 87 27.63 -15.91 -12.05
N ASP A 88 28.64 -16.68 -11.64
CA ASP A 88 28.57 -18.15 -11.64
C ASP A 88 27.53 -18.68 -10.62
N THR A 89 26.54 -19.43 -11.10
CA THR A 89 25.30 -19.75 -10.38
C THR A 89 25.34 -21.10 -9.65
N ASN A 90 26.34 -21.27 -8.79
CA ASN A 90 26.42 -22.46 -7.95
C ASN A 90 25.38 -22.43 -6.80
N THR A 91 24.53 -23.47 -6.74
CA THR A 91 23.51 -23.64 -5.70
C THR A 91 24.17 -24.10 -4.40
N ARG A 92 24.32 -23.18 -3.45
CA ARG A 92 24.94 -23.43 -2.14
C ARG A 92 24.27 -22.60 -1.03
N PRO A 93 24.54 -22.88 0.25
CA PRO A 93 24.20 -21.94 1.31
C PRO A 93 24.85 -20.58 1.05
N VAL A 94 24.06 -19.52 1.29
CA VAL A 94 24.48 -18.12 1.27
C VAL A 94 25.60 -17.90 2.29
N THR A 95 26.60 -17.10 1.94
CA THR A 95 27.56 -16.49 2.87
C THR A 95 27.20 -15.03 3.14
N GLU A 96 27.85 -14.39 4.11
CA GLU A 96 27.64 -12.95 4.33
C GLU A 96 28.18 -12.12 3.14
N ASP A 97 29.25 -12.58 2.48
CA ASP A 97 29.80 -11.94 1.27
C ASP A 97 28.79 -11.93 0.11
N ASP A 98 28.04 -13.03 -0.08
CA ASP A 98 26.94 -13.08 -1.06
C ASP A 98 25.84 -12.08 -0.71
N LEU A 99 25.47 -11.99 0.58
CA LEU A 99 24.47 -11.01 1.02
C LEU A 99 24.95 -9.59 0.79
N ASP A 100 26.22 -9.29 1.01
CA ASP A 100 26.77 -7.96 0.76
C ASP A 100 26.79 -7.62 -0.73
N ALA A 101 27.07 -8.58 -1.61
CA ALA A 101 26.88 -8.40 -3.06
C ALA A 101 25.40 -8.08 -3.40
N TYR A 102 24.45 -8.85 -2.87
CA TYR A 102 23.02 -8.64 -3.13
C TYR A 102 22.49 -7.33 -2.53
N ARG A 103 22.95 -6.96 -1.32
CA ARG A 103 22.65 -5.67 -0.66
C ARG A 103 23.22 -4.51 -1.47
N ASN A 104 24.41 -4.64 -2.05
CA ASN A 104 25.01 -3.64 -2.92
C ASN A 104 24.19 -3.42 -4.20
N TRP A 105 23.73 -4.49 -4.87
CA TRP A 105 22.79 -4.37 -6.00
C TRP A 105 21.48 -3.68 -5.58
N ALA A 106 20.88 -4.08 -4.45
CA ALA A 106 19.64 -3.47 -3.99
C ALA A 106 19.79 -1.98 -3.57
N GLU A 107 20.95 -1.59 -3.02
CA GLU A 107 21.25 -0.18 -2.72
C GLU A 107 21.57 0.63 -3.99
N LYS A 108 22.23 0.05 -5.02
CA LYS A 108 22.34 0.67 -6.36
C LYS A 108 20.94 0.98 -6.91
N LEU A 109 20.06 -0.02 -6.97
CA LEU A 109 18.68 0.12 -7.45
C LEU A 109 17.90 1.18 -6.64
N ASN A 110 17.92 1.10 -5.31
CA ASN A 110 17.22 2.05 -4.42
C ASN A 110 17.81 3.49 -4.45
N ARG A 111 19.02 3.69 -4.99
CA ARG A 111 19.56 5.02 -5.31
C ARG A 111 19.09 5.49 -6.69
N ALA A 112 19.14 4.63 -7.71
CA ALA A 112 18.74 4.95 -9.07
C ALA A 112 17.24 5.24 -9.21
N THR A 113 16.38 4.58 -8.42
CA THR A 113 14.92 4.77 -8.45
C THR A 113 14.41 6.01 -7.68
N ARG A 114 15.29 6.86 -7.13
CA ARG A 114 14.86 8.05 -6.38
C ARG A 114 14.17 9.08 -7.28
N GLY A 115 12.87 9.29 -7.06
CA GLY A 115 12.06 10.19 -7.89
C GLY A 115 11.54 9.57 -9.19
N SER A 116 11.69 8.25 -9.34
CA SER A 116 10.96 7.45 -10.35
C SER A 116 9.47 7.34 -9.99
N SER A 117 8.72 6.60 -10.81
CA SER A 117 7.33 6.21 -10.52
C SER A 117 7.21 5.46 -9.19
N SER A 118 6.06 5.56 -8.51
CA SER A 118 5.91 5.07 -7.14
C SER A 118 6.07 3.56 -7.02
N SER A 119 5.62 2.79 -8.02
CA SER A 119 5.82 1.34 -8.10
C SER A 119 7.32 0.99 -8.14
N VAL A 120 8.02 1.52 -9.14
CA VAL A 120 9.48 1.41 -9.37
C VAL A 120 10.29 1.69 -8.09
N GLN A 121 10.02 2.81 -7.41
CA GLN A 121 10.72 3.17 -6.17
C GLN A 121 10.37 2.22 -5.01
N THR A 122 9.12 1.74 -4.94
CA THR A 122 8.63 0.84 -3.88
C THR A 122 9.24 -0.55 -3.98
N TYR A 123 9.38 -1.13 -5.18
CA TYR A 123 10.06 -2.41 -5.38
C TYR A 123 11.51 -2.37 -4.91
N ALA A 124 12.26 -1.34 -5.31
CA ALA A 124 13.67 -1.17 -4.92
C ALA A 124 13.82 -0.98 -3.40
N PHE A 125 12.90 -0.22 -2.78
CA PHE A 125 12.87 -0.06 -1.33
C PHE A 125 12.58 -1.38 -0.61
N PHE A 126 11.55 -2.13 -1.02
CA PHE A 126 11.23 -3.41 -0.40
C PHE A 126 12.37 -4.42 -0.56
N LEU A 127 12.99 -4.52 -1.73
CA LEU A 127 14.16 -5.39 -1.96
C LEU A 127 15.32 -5.03 -1.02
N ARG A 128 15.64 -3.73 -0.90
CA ARG A 128 16.72 -3.28 0.01
C ARG A 128 16.40 -3.57 1.48
N GLN A 129 15.19 -3.27 1.93
CA GLN A 129 14.79 -3.52 3.32
C GLN A 129 14.66 -5.02 3.62
N PHE A 130 14.38 -5.85 2.62
CA PHE A 130 14.39 -7.29 2.74
C PHE A 130 15.82 -7.82 2.91
N LEU A 131 16.74 -7.47 2.00
CA LEU A 131 18.13 -7.96 2.05
C LEU A 131 18.93 -7.41 3.24
N SER A 132 18.51 -6.30 3.86
CA SER A 132 19.10 -5.81 5.12
C SER A 132 18.65 -6.59 6.37
N VAL A 133 17.54 -7.33 6.31
CA VAL A 133 17.07 -8.20 7.41
C VAL A 133 17.31 -9.69 7.18
N VAL A 134 17.59 -10.10 5.94
CA VAL A 134 17.96 -11.46 5.59
C VAL A 134 19.31 -11.85 6.22
N LYS A 135 19.37 -13.07 6.76
CA LYS A 135 20.57 -13.69 7.33
C LYS A 135 20.91 -14.99 6.59
N PRO A 136 22.18 -15.42 6.56
CA PRO A 136 22.56 -16.67 5.91
C PRO A 136 21.91 -17.92 6.52
N ASN A 137 21.75 -17.92 7.84
CA ASN A 137 21.23 -19.05 8.61
C ASN A 137 20.28 -18.55 9.72
N TYR A 138 19.10 -19.14 9.78
CA TYR A 138 18.11 -18.91 10.81
C TYR A 138 18.03 -20.10 11.74
N LYS A 139 18.16 -19.84 13.04
CA LYS A 139 18.01 -20.85 14.10
C LYS A 139 16.71 -20.60 14.87
N SER A 140 16.00 -21.67 15.16
CA SER A 140 14.94 -21.72 16.16
C SER A 140 15.55 -21.91 17.55
N GLN A 141 14.88 -21.40 18.58
CA GLN A 141 15.22 -21.68 19.98
C GLN A 141 15.09 -23.19 20.30
N TYR A 142 14.29 -23.92 19.50
CA TYR A 142 14.04 -25.37 19.64
C TYR A 142 14.94 -26.24 18.74
N GLY A 143 16.10 -25.74 18.32
CA GLY A 143 17.11 -26.51 17.58
C GLY A 143 16.92 -26.65 16.06
N ALA A 144 15.70 -26.40 15.53
CA ALA A 144 15.49 -26.37 14.08
C ALA A 144 16.28 -25.22 13.42
N SER A 145 16.95 -25.48 12.30
CA SER A 145 17.67 -24.47 11.51
C SER A 145 17.25 -24.48 10.04
N GLU A 146 17.37 -23.33 9.38
CA GLU A 146 17.10 -23.13 7.96
C GLU A 146 18.19 -22.22 7.38
N SER A 147 19.04 -22.78 6.51
CA SER A 147 20.03 -22.01 5.75
C SER A 147 19.41 -21.52 4.46
N ILE A 148 19.65 -20.26 4.10
CA ILE A 148 19.16 -19.68 2.85
C ILE A 148 20.08 -20.09 1.69
N VAL A 149 19.48 -20.38 0.53
CA VAL A 149 20.19 -20.81 -0.68
C VAL A 149 20.50 -19.60 -1.56
N THR A 150 21.70 -19.57 -2.16
CA THR A 150 22.15 -18.47 -3.05
C THR A 150 21.16 -18.20 -4.17
N LEU A 151 20.71 -19.26 -4.84
CA LEU A 151 19.76 -19.23 -5.95
C LEU A 151 18.41 -18.56 -5.58
N ASP A 152 17.90 -18.75 -4.36
CA ASP A 152 16.63 -18.15 -3.92
C ASP A 152 16.73 -16.61 -3.86
N LEU A 153 17.85 -16.08 -3.36
CA LEU A 153 18.07 -14.64 -3.26
C LEU A 153 18.48 -14.03 -4.60
N LEU A 154 19.30 -14.73 -5.39
CA LEU A 154 19.69 -14.30 -6.73
C LEU A 154 18.45 -14.17 -7.63
N ASN A 155 17.59 -15.19 -7.65
CA ASN A 155 16.33 -15.18 -8.39
C ASN A 155 15.37 -14.09 -7.89
N LEU A 156 15.38 -13.76 -6.59
CA LEU A 156 14.59 -12.64 -6.07
C LEU A 156 15.12 -11.30 -6.58
N VAL A 157 16.43 -11.06 -6.51
CA VAL A 157 17.04 -9.82 -7.02
C VAL A 157 16.77 -9.69 -8.52
N TYR A 158 16.96 -10.76 -9.28
CA TYR A 158 16.67 -10.82 -10.72
C TYR A 158 15.20 -10.51 -11.03
N ALA A 159 14.25 -11.16 -10.36
CA ALA A 159 12.81 -10.93 -10.57
C ALA A 159 12.41 -9.48 -10.27
N ILE A 160 12.92 -8.90 -9.19
CA ILE A 160 12.62 -7.51 -8.83
C ILE A 160 13.34 -6.51 -9.74
N ALA A 161 14.57 -6.77 -10.17
CA ALA A 161 15.25 -5.95 -11.18
C ALA A 161 14.52 -5.96 -12.53
N HIS A 162 13.99 -7.12 -12.94
CA HIS A 162 13.14 -7.23 -14.14
C HIS A 162 11.82 -6.48 -13.99
N MET A 163 11.16 -6.53 -12.82
CA MET A 163 9.98 -5.71 -12.52
C MET A 163 10.29 -4.21 -12.62
N ILE A 164 11.37 -3.75 -11.99
CA ILE A 164 11.85 -2.36 -12.05
C ILE A 164 12.12 -1.93 -13.51
N ALA A 165 12.82 -2.77 -14.28
CA ALA A 165 13.14 -2.48 -15.68
C ALA A 165 11.87 -2.41 -16.56
N HIS A 166 10.91 -3.30 -16.36
CA HIS A 166 9.63 -3.30 -17.06
C HIS A 166 8.80 -2.06 -16.70
N GLU A 167 8.57 -1.82 -15.42
CA GLU A 167 7.75 -0.73 -14.90
C GLU A 167 8.30 0.64 -15.31
N ALA A 168 9.62 0.84 -15.19
CA ALA A 168 10.26 2.09 -15.59
C ALA A 168 10.17 2.37 -17.10
N ALA A 169 10.02 1.35 -17.94
CA ALA A 169 9.83 1.53 -19.38
C ALA A 169 8.39 1.84 -19.79
N HIS A 170 7.39 1.42 -18.99
CA HIS A 170 5.97 1.46 -19.39
C HIS A 170 5.10 2.41 -18.57
N ILE A 171 5.44 2.68 -17.30
CA ILE A 171 4.67 3.55 -16.41
C ILE A 171 5.33 4.92 -16.29
N VAL A 172 4.57 5.97 -16.53
CA VAL A 172 4.93 7.35 -16.16
C VAL A 172 3.83 7.89 -15.26
N ASP A 173 4.11 8.00 -13.96
CA ASP A 173 3.19 8.64 -13.03
C ASP A 173 2.95 10.10 -13.39
N VAL A 174 1.74 10.40 -13.89
CA VAL A 174 1.26 11.76 -14.14
C VAL A 174 0.54 12.27 -12.90
N PRO A 175 0.80 13.52 -12.43
CA PRO A 175 0.15 14.02 -11.24
C PRO A 175 -1.30 14.35 -11.56
N ASP A 176 -2.24 13.91 -10.70
CA ASP A 176 -3.61 14.41 -10.79
C ASP A 176 -3.64 15.92 -10.50
N TYR A 177 -4.51 16.64 -11.21
CA TYR A 177 -4.75 18.05 -10.94
C TYR A 177 -5.15 18.23 -9.47
N PRO A 178 -4.57 19.21 -8.75
CA PRO A 178 -4.85 19.37 -7.34
C PRO A 178 -6.30 19.77 -7.09
N GLU A 179 -7.02 18.95 -6.32
CA GLU A 179 -8.40 19.24 -5.95
C GLU A 179 -8.48 20.42 -4.97
N LEU A 180 -9.19 21.47 -5.38
CA LEU A 180 -9.62 22.55 -4.49
C LEU A 180 -10.69 22.05 -3.52
N LYS A 181 -10.28 21.45 -2.39
CA LYS A 181 -11.21 21.10 -1.32
C LYS A 181 -11.92 22.36 -0.80
N LYS A 182 -13.25 22.40 -0.96
CA LYS A 182 -14.15 23.29 -0.22
C LYS A 182 -14.21 22.88 1.27
N ASN A 183 -13.10 23.02 1.99
CA ASN A 183 -13.00 22.64 3.41
C ASN A 183 -13.73 23.64 4.30
N LEU A 184 -15.01 23.37 4.59
CA LEU A 184 -15.82 24.06 5.60
C LEU A 184 -15.43 23.70 7.06
N SER A 185 -14.21 23.23 7.31
CA SER A 185 -13.76 22.80 8.63
C SER A 185 -13.16 23.94 9.48
N LYS A 186 -13.67 24.07 10.71
CA LYS A 186 -13.15 24.95 11.77
C LYS A 186 -11.95 24.29 12.47
N GLY A 187 -10.78 24.28 11.83
CA GLY A 187 -9.53 23.88 12.49
C GLY A 187 -9.08 24.89 13.57
N LYS A 188 -8.72 24.40 14.76
CA LYS A 188 -7.97 25.14 15.79
C LYS A 188 -6.46 24.87 15.63
N GLY A 189 -5.61 25.77 16.11
CA GLY A 189 -4.14 25.65 16.07
C GLY A 189 -3.46 26.36 14.88
N ALA A 190 -2.16 26.12 14.70
CA ALA A 190 -1.28 26.84 13.75
C ALA A 190 -1.75 26.83 12.28
N TYR A 191 -2.62 25.88 11.90
CA TYR A 191 -3.37 25.86 10.65
C TYR A 191 -4.20 27.13 10.35
N ARG A 192 -4.37 28.03 11.33
CA ARG A 192 -5.03 29.34 11.14
C ARG A 192 -4.17 30.37 10.39
N VAL A 193 -2.86 30.20 10.34
CA VAL A 193 -1.90 31.18 9.76
C VAL A 193 -1.66 30.95 8.26
N VAL A 194 -1.87 29.72 7.77
CA VAL A 194 -1.81 29.43 6.33
C VAL A 194 -3.12 29.93 5.68
N PRO A 195 -3.07 30.80 4.65
CA PRO A 195 -4.27 31.26 3.96
C PRO A 195 -5.03 30.07 3.37
N LYS A 196 -6.30 29.90 3.76
CA LYS A 196 -7.13 28.74 3.34
C LYS A 196 -7.38 28.65 1.82
N HIS A 197 -7.02 29.70 1.08
CA HIS A 197 -7.14 29.81 -0.36
C HIS A 197 -5.83 29.49 -1.12
N THR A 198 -4.71 29.29 -0.41
CA THR A 198 -3.41 28.93 -0.99
C THR A 198 -2.92 27.54 -0.60
N SER A 199 -3.58 26.87 0.37
CA SER A 199 -3.25 25.49 0.76
C SER A 199 -3.73 24.47 -0.30
N VAL A 200 -2.96 24.34 -1.37
CA VAL A 200 -3.12 23.31 -2.40
C VAL A 200 -2.64 21.97 -1.83
N ARG A 201 -3.57 21.05 -1.54
CA ARG A 201 -3.20 19.68 -1.17
C ARG A 201 -3.22 18.81 -2.43
N PHE A 202 -2.04 18.49 -2.95
CA PHE A 202 -1.92 17.44 -3.97
C PHE A 202 -2.55 16.14 -3.43
N PRO A 203 -3.35 15.42 -4.22
CA PRO A 203 -3.80 14.08 -3.86
C PRO A 203 -2.55 13.20 -3.69
N GLY A 204 -2.42 12.55 -2.54
CA GLY A 204 -1.29 11.67 -2.26
C GLY A 204 -1.49 10.31 -2.94
N GLY A 205 -0.44 9.77 -3.56
CA GLY A 205 -0.46 8.39 -4.09
C GLY A 205 0.38 8.09 -5.33
N ARG A 206 0.98 9.06 -6.03
CA ARG A 206 1.75 8.83 -7.27
C ARG A 206 3.20 9.35 -7.28
N TYR A 207 3.74 9.73 -6.11
CA TYR A 207 5.13 10.20 -5.99
C TYR A 207 5.74 9.69 -4.70
N GLY A 208 6.94 9.13 -4.80
CA GLY A 208 7.63 8.50 -3.67
C GLY A 208 7.14 7.08 -3.39
N LEU A 209 7.49 6.57 -2.21
CA LEU A 209 7.21 5.20 -1.80
C LEU A 209 5.74 4.98 -1.44
N ASP A 210 5.09 4.00 -2.07
CA ASP A 210 3.78 3.50 -1.62
C ASP A 210 3.96 2.38 -0.59
N LEU A 211 4.07 2.80 0.67
CA LEU A 211 4.15 1.92 1.83
C LEU A 211 2.79 1.41 2.31
N ASN A 212 1.70 1.59 1.54
CA ASN A 212 0.42 0.97 1.85
C ASN A 212 0.54 -0.55 1.69
N PRO A 213 0.27 -1.37 2.72
CA PRO A 213 0.38 -2.83 2.62
C PRO A 213 -0.70 -3.49 1.73
N GLN A 214 -1.56 -2.68 1.12
CA GLN A 214 -2.60 -3.05 0.15
C GLN A 214 -2.19 -2.72 -1.29
N SER A 215 -1.05 -2.05 -1.50
CA SER A 215 -0.59 -1.63 -2.81
C SER A 215 -0.27 -2.82 -3.71
N GLU A 216 -0.42 -2.63 -5.02
CA GLU A 216 -0.03 -3.62 -6.02
C GLU A 216 1.46 -4.00 -5.89
N PRO A 217 2.41 -3.04 -5.74
CA PRO A 217 3.81 -3.36 -5.43
C PRO A 217 4.01 -4.26 -4.20
N ALA A 218 3.22 -4.10 -3.13
CA ALA A 218 3.31 -4.97 -1.96
C ALA A 218 2.79 -6.40 -2.23
N HIS A 219 1.72 -6.54 -3.02
CA HIS A 219 1.22 -7.86 -3.43
C HIS A 219 2.20 -8.57 -4.37
N GLU A 220 2.74 -7.85 -5.34
CA GLU A 220 3.69 -8.36 -6.33
C GLU A 220 5.02 -8.75 -5.70
N PHE A 221 5.58 -7.90 -4.81
CA PHE A 221 6.81 -8.22 -4.08
C PHE A 221 6.66 -9.52 -3.25
N TYR A 222 5.55 -9.69 -2.53
CA TYR A 222 5.27 -10.94 -1.83
C TYR A 222 5.08 -12.13 -2.79
N SER A 223 4.47 -11.90 -3.95
CA SER A 223 4.26 -12.94 -4.95
C SER A 223 5.56 -13.39 -5.61
N ALA A 224 6.49 -12.45 -5.88
CA ALA A 224 7.85 -12.74 -6.34
C ALA A 224 8.59 -13.60 -5.30
N VAL A 225 8.61 -13.20 -4.02
CA VAL A 225 9.22 -14.00 -2.94
C VAL A 225 8.60 -15.42 -2.88
N VAL A 226 7.28 -15.56 -2.91
CA VAL A 226 6.64 -16.89 -2.86
C VAL A 226 6.92 -17.74 -4.11
N ALA A 227 7.14 -17.12 -5.27
CA ALA A 227 7.45 -17.82 -6.51
C ALA A 227 8.90 -18.32 -6.56
N VAL A 228 9.87 -17.51 -6.11
CA VAL A 228 11.30 -17.86 -6.19
C VAL A 228 11.80 -18.73 -5.04
N THR A 229 11.15 -18.72 -3.87
CA THR A 229 11.63 -19.48 -2.70
C THR A 229 10.56 -20.33 -2.02
N SER A 230 10.98 -21.52 -1.60
CA SER A 230 10.23 -22.41 -0.70
C SER A 230 10.39 -22.04 0.78
N SER A 231 11.37 -21.19 1.12
CA SER A 231 11.71 -20.79 2.48
C SER A 231 10.50 -20.19 3.20
N ARG A 232 10.23 -20.69 4.40
CA ARG A 232 9.18 -20.16 5.27
C ARG A 232 9.66 -18.85 5.89
N VAL A 233 10.95 -18.77 6.22
CA VAL A 233 11.55 -17.60 6.86
C VAL A 233 11.58 -16.40 5.92
N LEU A 234 12.00 -16.56 4.66
CA LEU A 234 11.96 -15.47 3.69
C LEU A 234 10.53 -14.93 3.48
N ARG A 235 9.49 -15.77 3.59
CA ARG A 235 8.09 -15.32 3.55
C ARG A 235 7.70 -14.52 4.80
N LYS A 236 8.12 -14.96 5.99
CA LYS A 236 7.94 -14.19 7.25
C LYS A 236 8.61 -12.82 7.14
N GLU A 237 9.86 -12.78 6.67
CA GLU A 237 10.63 -11.54 6.53
C GLU A 237 10.01 -10.57 5.52
N CYS A 238 9.57 -11.07 4.35
CA CYS A 238 8.85 -10.27 3.36
C CYS A 238 7.60 -9.59 3.96
N LEU A 239 6.77 -10.35 4.68
CA LEU A 239 5.56 -9.80 5.33
C LEU A 239 5.89 -8.89 6.53
N ARG A 240 7.06 -9.05 7.16
CA ARG A 240 7.57 -8.12 8.18
C ARG A 240 7.96 -6.77 7.58
N ILE A 241 8.57 -6.76 6.38
CA ILE A 241 8.87 -5.52 5.64
C ILE A 241 7.59 -4.84 5.14
N ILE A 242 6.64 -5.60 4.59
CA ILE A 242 5.31 -5.10 4.20
C ILE A 242 4.45 -4.70 5.42
N ARG A 243 4.79 -5.20 6.62
CA ARG A 243 4.06 -5.01 7.90
C ARG A 243 2.62 -5.48 7.87
N SER A 244 2.30 -6.47 7.03
CA SER A 244 0.95 -6.97 6.83
C SER A 244 0.97 -8.34 6.18
N ASN A 245 -0.07 -9.12 6.41
CA ASN A 245 -0.28 -10.41 5.73
C ASN A 245 -1.39 -10.38 4.67
N LEU A 246 -1.88 -9.19 4.29
CA LEU A 246 -2.92 -9.03 3.26
C LEU A 246 -2.64 -9.77 1.93
N PRO A 247 -1.40 -9.82 1.40
CA PRO A 247 -1.08 -10.64 0.23
C PRO A 247 -1.38 -12.14 0.40
N VAL A 248 -1.34 -12.65 1.63
CA VAL A 248 -1.72 -14.03 1.97
C VAL A 248 -3.24 -14.17 2.08
N VAL A 249 -3.91 -13.17 2.68
CA VAL A 249 -5.37 -13.14 2.81
C VAL A 249 -6.05 -13.12 1.43
N GLN A 250 -5.48 -12.43 0.45
CA GLN A 250 -5.96 -12.45 -0.94
C GLN A 250 -5.91 -13.87 -1.56
N LYS A 251 -4.93 -14.71 -1.20
CA LYS A 251 -4.85 -16.11 -1.66
C LYS A 251 -5.99 -16.97 -1.10
N LEU A 252 -6.52 -16.68 0.10
CA LEU A 252 -7.73 -17.35 0.64
C LEU A 252 -8.95 -17.14 -0.27
N PHE A 253 -9.17 -15.90 -0.74
CA PHE A 253 -10.24 -15.60 -1.69
C PHE A 253 -10.04 -16.34 -3.03
N ARG A 254 -8.81 -16.35 -3.56
CA ARG A 254 -8.48 -17.04 -4.83
C ARG A 254 -8.74 -18.55 -4.77
N TYR A 255 -8.46 -19.19 -3.64
CA TYR A 255 -8.71 -20.63 -3.46
C TYR A 255 -10.12 -20.97 -2.95
N GLY A 256 -10.93 -19.99 -2.54
CA GLY A 256 -12.27 -20.23 -1.98
C GLY A 256 -12.26 -20.93 -0.61
N ILE A 257 -11.12 -20.90 0.09
CA ILE A 257 -10.90 -21.57 1.39
C ILE A 257 -10.82 -20.55 2.53
N TYR A 258 -10.98 -21.02 3.75
CA TYR A 258 -10.87 -20.22 4.96
C TYR A 258 -9.86 -20.82 5.94
N PHE A 259 -8.81 -20.04 6.20
CA PHE A 259 -7.95 -20.15 7.37
C PHE A 259 -8.02 -18.82 8.12
N PRO A 260 -7.99 -18.81 9.47
CA PRO A 260 -7.90 -17.57 10.23
C PRO A 260 -6.72 -16.73 9.73
N PRO A 261 -6.92 -15.49 9.25
CA PRO A 261 -5.82 -14.67 8.78
C PRO A 261 -4.94 -14.16 9.94
N ARG A 262 -5.51 -14.07 11.14
CA ARG A 262 -4.84 -13.66 12.37
C ARG A 262 -5.47 -14.35 13.57
N LEU A 263 -4.61 -14.89 14.43
CA LEU A 263 -4.97 -15.42 15.73
C LEU A 263 -4.41 -14.47 16.80
N ASP A 264 -5.22 -14.14 17.80
CA ASP A 264 -4.86 -13.27 18.93
C ASP A 264 -5.19 -13.99 20.25
N VAL A 265 -4.65 -13.52 21.36
CA VAL A 265 -4.84 -14.13 22.68
C VAL A 265 -6.10 -13.56 23.32
N ASP A 266 -6.94 -14.44 23.87
CA ASP A 266 -8.13 -14.02 24.60
C ASP A 266 -7.72 -13.30 25.89
N ARG A 267 -7.90 -11.98 25.91
CA ARG A 267 -7.56 -11.11 27.05
C ARG A 267 -8.62 -11.13 28.15
N THR A 268 -9.74 -11.83 27.95
CA THR A 268 -10.84 -11.94 28.92
C THR A 268 -10.73 -13.19 29.79
N LEU A 269 -9.97 -14.21 29.35
CA LEU A 269 -9.75 -15.47 30.08
C LEU A 269 -8.67 -15.36 31.19
N GLY A 270 -8.93 -14.50 32.18
CA GLY A 270 -8.43 -14.66 33.55
C GLY A 270 -7.14 -13.91 33.95
N PRO A 271 -7.10 -13.29 35.14
CA PRO A 271 -5.95 -12.48 35.61
C PRO A 271 -4.76 -13.27 36.19
N ASN A 272 -4.80 -14.62 36.17
CA ASN A 272 -3.83 -15.48 36.86
C ASN A 272 -2.72 -16.07 35.96
N SER A 273 -2.53 -15.50 34.78
CA SER A 273 -1.22 -15.49 34.12
C SER A 273 -0.93 -14.01 33.74
N LEU A 274 0.30 -13.53 33.53
CA LEU A 274 1.52 -14.07 32.89
C LEU A 274 1.60 -14.18 31.35
N PRO A 275 0.55 -14.02 30.50
CA PRO A 275 0.73 -14.08 29.05
C PRO A 275 1.13 -12.71 28.47
N ILE A 276 0.90 -11.62 29.21
CA ILE A 276 1.03 -10.23 28.73
C ILE A 276 2.45 -9.91 28.20
N LEU A 277 3.49 -10.58 28.73
CA LEU A 277 4.88 -10.43 28.30
C LEU A 277 5.33 -11.43 27.22
N PHE A 278 4.56 -12.48 26.95
CA PHE A 278 5.00 -13.64 26.14
C PHE A 278 4.02 -14.02 25.01
N SER A 279 2.94 -13.27 24.81
CA SER A 279 1.90 -13.60 23.83
C SER A 279 1.78 -12.53 22.73
N GLY A 280 2.28 -12.88 21.54
CA GLY A 280 2.20 -12.07 20.33
C GLY A 280 1.11 -12.54 19.37
N GLN A 281 0.69 -11.66 18.46
CA GLN A 281 -0.30 -12.01 17.43
C GLN A 281 0.31 -12.91 16.36
N LEU A 282 -0.36 -14.03 16.06
CA LEU A 282 0.06 -14.94 15.00
C LEU A 282 -0.64 -14.57 13.70
N TYR A 283 0.14 -14.23 12.68
CA TYR A 283 -0.32 -13.89 11.34
C TYR A 283 -0.16 -15.10 10.44
N LEU A 284 -1.16 -15.36 9.58
CA LEU A 284 -1.03 -16.33 8.50
C LEU A 284 0.00 -15.79 7.48
N ILE A 285 1.18 -16.39 7.39
CA ILE A 285 2.29 -15.95 6.51
C ILE A 285 2.35 -16.68 5.16
N GLY A 286 1.62 -17.78 5.01
CA GLY A 286 1.51 -18.48 3.74
C GLY A 286 0.61 -19.71 3.80
N LEU A 287 0.32 -20.25 2.62
CA LEU A 287 -0.51 -21.42 2.39
C LEU A 287 0.12 -22.28 1.28
N LYS A 288 0.03 -23.60 1.40
CA LYS A 288 0.36 -24.54 0.32
C LYS A 288 -0.57 -25.75 0.39
N ARG A 289 -0.98 -26.26 -0.78
CA ARG A 289 -1.66 -27.55 -0.92
C ARG A 289 -0.64 -28.57 -1.41
N ASP A 290 -0.35 -29.58 -0.60
CA ASP A 290 0.50 -30.71 -0.95
C ASP A 290 -0.36 -31.97 -1.13
N PHE A 291 0.03 -32.86 -2.04
CA PHE A 291 -0.47 -34.23 -2.06
C PHE A 291 0.46 -35.09 -1.20
N VAL A 292 -0.12 -35.83 -0.25
CA VAL A 292 0.61 -36.77 0.60
C VAL A 292 0.23 -38.17 0.15
N ALA A 293 1.21 -38.91 -0.37
CA ALA A 293 1.09 -40.33 -0.65
C ALA A 293 1.71 -41.11 0.53
N ALA A 294 0.86 -41.62 1.43
CA ALA A 294 1.27 -42.49 2.52
C ALA A 294 0.46 -43.80 2.48
N GLU A 295 1.07 -44.92 2.87
CA GLU A 295 0.52 -46.27 2.75
C GLU A 295 -0.88 -46.46 3.35
N LYS A 296 -1.21 -45.69 4.39
CA LYS A 296 -2.49 -45.79 5.12
C LYS A 296 -3.51 -44.72 4.78
N GLN A 297 -3.11 -43.64 4.12
CA GLN A 297 -3.99 -42.55 3.69
C GLN A 297 -3.27 -41.71 2.63
N SER A 298 -3.77 -41.76 1.39
CA SER A 298 -3.40 -40.83 0.32
C SER A 298 -4.41 -39.69 0.27
N GLY A 299 -3.95 -38.46 0.04
CA GLY A 299 -4.85 -37.30 -0.05
C GLY A 299 -4.14 -35.96 -0.04
N TYR A 300 -4.90 -34.90 -0.26
CA TYR A 300 -4.39 -33.54 -0.17
C TYR A 300 -4.43 -33.00 1.27
N VAL A 301 -3.34 -32.35 1.65
CA VAL A 301 -3.20 -31.64 2.92
C VAL A 301 -2.88 -30.17 2.61
N TRP A 302 -3.62 -29.27 3.25
CA TRP A 302 -3.30 -27.86 3.26
C TRP A 302 -2.38 -27.55 4.44
N LYS A 303 -1.24 -26.95 4.16
CA LYS A 303 -0.30 -26.42 5.14
C LYS A 303 -0.51 -24.92 5.26
N ALA A 304 -0.95 -24.48 6.44
CA ALA A 304 -1.03 -23.07 6.80
C ALA A 304 0.15 -22.71 7.70
N TRP A 305 0.91 -21.68 7.33
CA TRP A 305 2.03 -21.20 8.14
C TRP A 305 1.62 -19.97 8.94
N TYR A 306 1.87 -20.02 10.25
CA TYR A 306 1.63 -18.93 11.19
C TYR A 306 2.94 -18.47 11.82
N ALA A 307 3.11 -17.16 11.95
CA ALA A 307 4.22 -16.58 12.70
C ALA A 307 3.85 -15.20 13.25
N GLU A 308 4.57 -14.79 14.29
CA GLU A 308 4.58 -13.40 14.72
C GLU A 308 5.44 -12.55 13.78
N LEU A 309 4.94 -11.38 13.35
CA LEU A 309 5.69 -10.43 12.51
C LEU A 309 6.52 -9.41 13.33
N GLY A 310 6.11 -9.12 14.57
CA GLY A 310 6.81 -8.18 15.45
C GLY A 310 8.07 -8.75 16.12
N GLY A 311 8.04 -10.04 16.44
CA GLY A 311 9.06 -10.73 17.22
C GLY A 311 8.95 -10.41 18.72
N GLY A 312 8.57 -11.40 19.52
CA GLY A 312 8.39 -11.25 20.96
C GLY A 312 8.16 -12.57 21.70
N ILE A 313 7.63 -13.60 21.03
CA ILE A 313 7.32 -14.88 21.67
C ILE A 313 8.60 -15.69 21.97
N LYS A 314 8.88 -15.87 23.26
CA LYS A 314 9.88 -16.83 23.78
C LYS A 314 9.18 -17.85 24.68
N PHE A 315 9.05 -19.08 24.23
CA PHE A 315 8.69 -20.22 25.08
C PHE A 315 9.91 -21.13 25.25
N THR A 316 9.96 -21.83 26.38
CA THR A 316 11.00 -22.82 26.71
C THR A 316 10.85 -24.13 25.94
N ASN A 317 9.64 -24.47 25.50
CA ASN A 317 9.32 -25.74 24.87
C ASN A 317 8.22 -25.58 23.80
N THR A 318 8.46 -26.15 22.62
CA THR A 318 7.50 -26.22 21.50
C THR A 318 6.13 -26.78 21.91
N SER A 319 6.11 -27.86 22.71
CA SER A 319 4.86 -28.53 23.10
C SER A 319 4.00 -27.64 24.01
N GLU A 320 4.63 -26.96 24.97
CA GLU A 320 3.98 -25.99 25.85
C GLU A 320 3.42 -24.81 25.06
N TRP A 321 4.19 -24.31 24.07
CA TRP A 321 3.75 -23.22 23.20
C TRP A 321 2.52 -23.62 22.36
N LEU A 322 2.54 -24.77 21.69
CA LEU A 322 1.42 -25.24 20.88
C LEU A 322 0.18 -25.54 21.74
N SER A 323 0.37 -26.07 22.95
CA SER A 323 -0.70 -26.28 23.95
C SER A 323 -1.30 -24.95 24.43
N HIS A 324 -0.47 -23.94 24.68
CA HIS A 324 -0.91 -22.58 25.03
C HIS A 324 -1.71 -21.94 23.88
N ILE A 325 -1.23 -22.05 22.63
CA ILE A 325 -2.00 -21.59 21.46
C ILE A 325 -3.34 -22.29 21.38
N GLY A 326 -3.33 -23.63 21.52
CA GLY A 326 -4.52 -24.47 21.48
C GLY A 326 -5.65 -24.01 22.42
N LYS A 327 -5.29 -23.56 23.62
CA LYS A 327 -6.24 -23.15 24.69
C LYS A 327 -6.62 -21.68 24.65
N ASN A 328 -5.67 -20.79 24.35
CA ASN A 328 -5.78 -19.37 24.70
C ASN A 328 -5.91 -18.41 23.49
N TYR A 329 -5.73 -18.89 22.26
CA TYR A 329 -5.86 -18.06 21.06
C TYR A 329 -7.25 -18.15 20.44
N PHE A 330 -7.64 -17.17 19.63
CA PHE A 330 -8.90 -17.20 18.87
C PHE A 330 -8.75 -16.56 17.48
N ASP A 331 -9.58 -17.00 16.53
CA ASP A 331 -9.75 -16.39 15.21
C ASP A 331 -10.38 -15.00 15.33
N LEU A 332 -9.59 -13.95 15.11
CA LEU A 332 -10.01 -12.56 15.30
C LEU A 332 -11.05 -12.09 14.25
N VAL A 333 -11.34 -12.89 13.22
CA VAL A 333 -12.37 -12.59 12.20
C VAL A 333 -13.73 -13.20 12.55
N ASN A 334 -13.75 -14.44 13.05
CA ASN A 334 -14.99 -15.17 13.40
C ASN A 334 -15.27 -15.25 14.91
N ASP A 335 -14.37 -14.75 15.76
CA ASP A 335 -14.47 -14.82 17.22
C ASP A 335 -14.61 -16.27 17.73
N SER A 336 -13.66 -17.12 17.34
CA SER A 336 -13.80 -18.59 17.51
C SER A 336 -12.47 -19.31 17.71
N GLN A 337 -12.46 -20.29 18.61
CA GLN A 337 -11.32 -21.19 18.84
C GLN A 337 -11.35 -22.47 17.98
N GLU A 338 -12.35 -22.67 17.09
CA GLU A 338 -12.55 -23.96 16.40
C GLU A 338 -11.36 -24.40 15.52
N PHE A 339 -10.54 -23.45 15.06
CA PHE A 339 -9.32 -23.75 14.30
C PHE A 339 -8.18 -24.29 15.19
N ASN A 340 -8.18 -24.00 16.50
CA ASN A 340 -7.09 -24.30 17.41
C ASN A 340 -6.80 -25.79 17.55
N LYS A 341 -7.82 -26.65 17.37
CA LYS A 341 -7.68 -28.12 17.41
C LYS A 341 -6.56 -28.64 16.50
N ASN A 342 -6.28 -27.94 15.39
CA ASN A 342 -5.26 -28.33 14.42
C ASN A 342 -3.82 -28.12 14.92
N PHE A 343 -3.60 -27.25 15.93
CA PHE A 343 -2.26 -27.01 16.48
C PHE A 343 -1.68 -28.22 17.24
N GLN A 344 -2.50 -29.20 17.62
CA GLN A 344 -2.03 -30.47 18.17
C GLN A 344 -1.16 -31.28 17.19
N LYS A 345 -1.31 -31.04 15.88
CA LYS A 345 -0.54 -31.70 14.80
C LYS A 345 0.50 -30.76 14.17
N ALA A 346 0.71 -29.57 14.76
CA ALA A 346 1.56 -28.56 14.16
C ALA A 346 3.07 -28.83 14.39
N THR A 347 3.89 -28.35 13.46
CA THR A 347 5.35 -28.43 13.53
C THR A 347 5.95 -27.02 13.57
N VAL A 348 6.96 -26.81 14.41
CA VAL A 348 7.65 -25.51 14.52
C VAL A 348 9.01 -25.57 13.82
N TYR A 349 9.21 -24.64 12.90
CA TYR A 349 10.39 -24.50 12.05
C TYR A 349 11.32 -23.37 12.54
N ALA A 350 12.42 -23.15 11.82
CA ALA A 350 13.29 -22.00 11.98
C ALA A 350 12.51 -20.66 11.94
N GLY A 351 13.01 -19.65 12.66
CA GLY A 351 12.37 -18.35 12.71
C GLY A 351 11.00 -18.33 13.40
N GLU A 352 10.71 -19.30 14.29
CA GLU A 352 9.46 -19.37 15.09
C GLU A 352 8.19 -19.46 14.22
N ILE A 353 8.26 -20.27 13.17
CA ILE A 353 7.17 -20.48 12.21
C ILE A 353 6.45 -21.79 12.51
N ILE A 354 5.13 -21.71 12.68
CA ILE A 354 4.27 -22.84 12.98
C ILE A 354 3.59 -23.31 11.68
N GLU A 355 3.89 -24.51 11.22
CA GLU A 355 3.15 -25.20 10.16
C GLU A 355 1.98 -25.98 10.76
N VAL A 356 0.76 -25.62 10.37
CA VAL A 356 -0.48 -26.29 10.77
C VAL A 356 -0.99 -27.12 9.58
N PRO A 357 -0.83 -28.45 9.59
CA PRO A 357 -1.38 -29.33 8.56
C PRO A 357 -2.87 -29.58 8.79
N VAL A 358 -3.69 -29.36 7.76
CA VAL A 358 -5.14 -29.57 7.78
C VAL A 358 -5.55 -30.44 6.58
N PRO A 359 -6.16 -31.62 6.78
CA PRO A 359 -6.68 -32.44 5.69
C PRO A 359 -7.71 -31.68 4.85
N GLU A 360 -7.78 -31.89 3.54
CA GLU A 360 -8.72 -31.17 2.67
C GLU A 360 -10.20 -31.31 3.10
N SER A 361 -10.58 -32.45 3.70
CA SER A 361 -11.90 -32.69 4.28
C SER A 361 -12.24 -31.79 5.48
N GLU A 362 -11.23 -31.30 6.21
CA GLU A 362 -11.40 -30.38 7.35
C GLU A 362 -11.27 -28.90 6.96
N VAL A 363 -10.85 -28.59 5.72
CA VAL A 363 -10.69 -27.21 5.26
C VAL A 363 -12.04 -26.56 5.03
N LYS A 364 -12.30 -25.52 5.83
CA LYS A 364 -13.51 -24.69 5.73
C LYS A 364 -13.53 -23.95 4.39
N LYS A 365 -14.63 -24.09 3.64
CA LYS A 365 -14.91 -23.21 2.49
C LYS A 365 -15.23 -21.78 2.95
N LEU A 366 -14.87 -20.81 2.11
CA LEU A 366 -15.17 -19.38 2.28
C LEU A 366 -16.64 -19.09 1.95
N SER A 367 -17.55 -19.54 2.82
CA SER A 367 -19.00 -19.31 2.70
C SER A 367 -19.35 -17.82 2.70
N LEU A 368 -20.58 -17.46 2.26
CA LEU A 368 -21.06 -16.07 2.24
C LEU A 368 -20.85 -15.35 3.59
N LEU A 369 -21.15 -16.02 4.70
CA LEU A 369 -20.94 -15.50 6.06
C LEU A 369 -19.45 -15.23 6.35
N ARG A 370 -18.55 -16.16 6.02
CA ARG A 370 -17.09 -15.98 6.23
C ARG A 370 -16.51 -14.93 5.29
N LYS A 371 -16.97 -14.88 4.04
CA LYS A 371 -16.60 -13.84 3.07
C LYS A 371 -17.02 -12.46 3.55
N TRP A 372 -18.22 -12.34 4.14
CA TRP A 372 -18.71 -11.10 4.75
C TRP A 372 -17.94 -10.72 6.01
N ALA A 373 -17.71 -11.65 6.94
CA ALA A 373 -16.92 -11.41 8.16
C ALA A 373 -15.50 -10.95 7.82
N LEU A 374 -14.83 -11.64 6.87
CA LEU A 374 -13.51 -11.28 6.40
C LEU A 374 -13.50 -9.90 5.70
N LYS A 375 -14.49 -9.60 4.85
CA LYS A 375 -14.63 -8.24 4.26
C LYS A 375 -14.89 -7.17 5.33
N LYS A 376 -15.69 -7.45 6.37
CA LYS A 376 -15.94 -6.54 7.49
C LYS A 376 -14.67 -6.28 8.29
N TRP A 377 -13.86 -7.31 8.54
CA TRP A 377 -12.56 -7.20 9.18
C TRP A 377 -11.56 -6.39 8.35
N LEU A 378 -11.44 -6.69 7.05
CA LEU A 378 -10.64 -5.93 6.09
C LEU A 378 -11.04 -4.45 6.05
N GLY A 379 -12.34 -4.15 6.06
CA GLY A 379 -12.86 -2.78 6.14
C GLY A 379 -12.44 -2.03 7.41
N LYS A 380 -12.37 -2.71 8.58
CA LYS A 380 -11.82 -2.12 9.81
C LYS A 380 -10.33 -1.78 9.71
N LEU A 381 -9.58 -2.51 8.88
CA LEU A 381 -8.16 -2.25 8.59
C LEU A 381 -7.96 -1.18 7.49
N GLY A 382 -9.03 -0.52 7.03
CA GLY A 382 -8.96 0.45 5.94
C GLY A 382 -8.70 -0.16 4.57
N VAL A 383 -8.92 -1.46 4.39
CA VAL A 383 -8.78 -2.13 3.08
C VAL A 383 -10.08 -1.94 2.28
N PRO A 384 -10.02 -1.40 1.05
CA PRO A 384 -11.20 -1.31 0.20
C PRO A 384 -11.67 -2.71 -0.19
N THR A 385 -12.93 -3.03 0.13
CA THR A 385 -13.51 -4.37 -0.12
C THR A 385 -14.48 -4.41 -1.29
N LYS A 386 -14.43 -3.39 -2.15
CA LYS A 386 -15.15 -3.34 -3.44
C LYS A 386 -14.39 -4.17 -4.47
N GLY A 387 -14.88 -5.39 -4.68
CA GLY A 387 -14.36 -6.45 -5.54
C GLY A 387 -15.21 -7.71 -5.38
#